data_AF-A0A9D8J6Y1-F1
#
_entry.id   AF-A0A9D8J6Y1-F1
#
_cell.length_a   1.000
_cell.length_b   1.000
_cell.length_c   1.000
_cell.angle_alpha   90.00
_cell.angle_beta   90.00
_cell.angle_gamma   90.00
#
_symmetry.space_group_name_H-M   'P 1'
#
loop_
_entity.id
_entity.type
_entity.pdbx_description
1 polymer ?
#
loop_
_entity_poly.entity_id
_entity_poly.type
_entity_poly.pdbx_seq_one_letter_code
_entity_poly.pdbx_strand_id
1 'polypeptide(L)'
;MNRCQLRLLFLFIMCSIEAGNHLEFIMRKLWLCIFFCGWLVAKPLLVAVTHPSCGHCQAWEKAWQSSQSQLKDEVDLRPVDITKLDDVTWLSERFPEALRTGTPNFLVVSNEDKPKVYGRFIGFGSWARFESQLSKVLSEIKASD
;
A
#
# COMPACT_ATOMS: atom_id res chain seq x y z
N MET A 1 -14.33 -6.69 -2.64
CA MET A 1 -14.53 -6.91 -4.09
C MET A 1 -15.79 -6.17 -4.54
N ASN A 2 -15.61 -5.00 -5.16
CA ASN A 2 -16.70 -4.02 -5.36
C ASN A 2 -17.59 -4.40 -6.56
N ARG A 3 -18.91 -4.17 -6.43
CA ARG A 3 -19.96 -4.61 -7.37
C ARG A 3 -19.79 -4.11 -8.82
N CYS A 4 -18.95 -3.12 -9.06
CA CYS A 4 -18.60 -2.65 -10.41
C CYS A 4 -17.67 -3.61 -11.19
N GLN A 5 -16.84 -4.39 -10.49
CA GLN A 5 -15.85 -5.30 -11.10
C GLN A 5 -16.53 -6.49 -11.80
N LEU A 6 -17.69 -6.94 -11.29
CA LEU A 6 -18.40 -8.12 -11.81
C LEU A 6 -19.14 -7.83 -13.14
N ARG A 7 -19.51 -6.56 -13.39
CA ARG A 7 -20.22 -6.16 -14.62
C ARG A 7 -19.28 -6.05 -15.83
N LEU A 8 -18.03 -5.66 -15.65
CA LEU A 8 -17.06 -5.60 -16.75
C LEU A 8 -16.62 -7.00 -17.21
N LEU A 9 -16.52 -7.96 -16.28
CA LEU A 9 -16.16 -9.34 -16.62
C LEU A 9 -17.22 -10.00 -17.53
N PHE A 10 -18.50 -9.72 -17.30
CA PHE A 10 -19.61 -10.35 -18.03
C PHE A 10 -19.78 -9.83 -19.46
N LEU A 11 -19.49 -8.54 -19.70
CA LEU A 11 -19.58 -7.93 -21.03
C LEU A 11 -18.47 -8.39 -21.98
N PHE A 12 -17.28 -8.69 -21.46
CA PHE A 12 -16.17 -9.18 -22.29
C PHE A 12 -16.38 -10.63 -22.78
N ILE A 13 -17.03 -11.48 -21.98
CA ILE A 13 -17.28 -12.89 -22.34
C ILE A 13 -18.24 -13.01 -23.54
N MET A 14 -19.19 -12.09 -23.69
CA MET A 14 -20.17 -12.13 -24.77
C MET A 14 -19.66 -11.58 -26.11
N CYS A 15 -18.50 -10.90 -26.12
CA CYS A 15 -17.86 -10.36 -27.31
C CYS A 15 -16.74 -11.29 -27.83
N SER A 16 -16.97 -12.60 -27.86
CA SER A 16 -15.99 -13.59 -28.33
C SER A 16 -16.58 -14.72 -29.16
N ILE A 17 -17.85 -14.61 -29.60
CA ILE A 17 -18.53 -15.69 -30.33
C ILE A 17 -18.31 -15.61 -31.84
N GLU A 18 -17.91 -14.46 -32.41
CA GLU A 18 -17.73 -14.35 -33.87
C GLU A 18 -16.26 -14.46 -34.31
N ALA A 19 -15.93 -15.63 -34.87
CA ALA A 19 -14.94 -15.93 -35.91
C ALA A 19 -13.45 -15.54 -35.72
N GLY A 20 -12.58 -16.57 -35.75
CA GLY A 20 -11.22 -16.47 -36.30
C GLY A 20 -10.09 -17.07 -35.48
N ASN A 21 -9.63 -18.26 -35.89
CA ASN A 21 -8.32 -18.89 -35.65
C ASN A 21 -7.88 -19.21 -34.19
N HIS A 22 -7.75 -20.51 -33.93
CA HIS A 22 -7.49 -21.14 -32.63
C HIS A 22 -6.15 -20.75 -31.97
N LEU A 23 -5.15 -20.27 -32.72
CA LEU A 23 -3.82 -19.93 -32.20
C LEU A 23 -3.77 -18.53 -31.56
N GLU A 24 -4.46 -17.55 -32.16
CA GLU A 24 -4.62 -16.18 -31.62
C GLU A 24 -5.44 -16.18 -30.32
N PHE A 25 -6.42 -17.08 -30.22
CA PHE A 25 -7.28 -17.22 -29.04
C PHE A 25 -6.50 -17.72 -27.80
N ILE A 26 -5.53 -18.63 -28.00
CA ILE A 26 -4.67 -19.13 -26.92
C ILE A 26 -3.66 -18.06 -26.49
N MET A 27 -3.07 -17.33 -27.44
CA MET A 27 -2.09 -16.27 -27.14
C MET A 27 -2.72 -15.07 -26.40
N ARG A 28 -3.96 -14.66 -26.73
CA ARG A 28 -4.70 -13.63 -25.96
C ARG A 28 -5.07 -14.09 -24.56
N LYS A 29 -5.48 -15.36 -24.37
CA LYS A 29 -5.76 -15.91 -23.03
C LYS A 29 -4.50 -16.04 -22.18
N LEU A 30 -3.38 -16.48 -22.76
CA LEU A 30 -2.11 -16.55 -22.05
C LEU A 30 -1.63 -15.15 -21.65
N TRP A 31 -1.70 -14.17 -22.56
CA TRP A 31 -1.33 -12.79 -22.28
C TRP A 31 -2.20 -12.19 -21.17
N LEU A 32 -3.52 -12.40 -21.21
CA LEU A 32 -4.43 -12.00 -20.13
C LEU A 32 -4.10 -12.70 -18.80
N CYS A 33 -3.83 -14.00 -18.77
CA CYS A 33 -3.48 -14.68 -17.51
C CYS A 33 -2.16 -14.17 -16.92
N ILE A 34 -1.14 -13.89 -17.75
CA ILE A 34 0.17 -13.41 -17.28
C ILE A 34 0.06 -11.94 -16.81
N PHE A 35 -0.65 -11.09 -17.56
CA PHE A 35 -0.86 -9.69 -17.18
C PHE A 35 -1.79 -9.53 -15.97
N PHE A 36 -2.77 -10.42 -15.79
CA PHE A 36 -3.74 -10.33 -14.69
C PHE A 36 -3.24 -11.01 -13.40
N CYS A 37 -2.46 -12.09 -13.49
CA CYS A 37 -1.89 -12.74 -12.29
C CYS A 37 -0.71 -11.95 -11.69
N GLY A 38 0.04 -11.18 -12.48
CA GLY A 38 1.16 -10.36 -11.97
C GLY A 38 0.75 -9.08 -11.22
N TRP A 39 -0.52 -8.68 -11.30
CA TRP A 39 -0.97 -7.35 -10.88
C TRP A 39 -1.88 -7.35 -9.63
N LEU A 40 -2.12 -8.52 -9.02
CA LEU A 40 -3.16 -8.68 -7.99
C LEU A 40 -2.66 -8.76 -6.55
N VAL A 41 -1.35 -8.67 -6.28
CA VAL A 41 -0.86 -8.59 -4.90
C VAL A 41 -0.86 -7.12 -4.48
N ALA A 42 -1.92 -6.71 -3.78
CA ALA A 42 -2.01 -5.38 -3.20
C ALA A 42 -0.91 -5.23 -2.15
N LYS A 43 0.04 -4.31 -2.38
CA LYS A 43 1.11 -4.02 -1.43
C LYS A 43 0.54 -3.44 -0.13
N PRO A 44 1.14 -3.73 1.04
CA PRO A 44 0.76 -3.07 2.27
C PRO A 44 1.05 -1.56 2.17
N LEU A 45 0.22 -0.78 2.86
CA LEU A 45 0.33 0.67 2.93
C LEU A 45 1.14 1.06 4.18
N LEU A 46 2.21 1.82 3.99
CA LEU A 46 2.95 2.50 5.03
C LEU A 46 2.36 3.91 5.22
N VAL A 47 1.63 4.12 6.31
CA VAL A 47 1.07 5.42 6.66
C VAL A 47 2.05 6.15 7.58
N ALA A 48 2.58 7.27 7.12
CA ALA A 48 3.50 8.11 7.89
C ALA A 48 2.76 9.36 8.39
N VAL A 49 2.40 9.34 9.67
CA VAL A 49 1.74 10.46 10.35
C VAL A 49 2.79 11.47 10.79
N THR A 50 2.71 12.68 10.25
CA THR A 50 3.74 13.71 10.35
C THR A 50 3.15 15.06 10.71
N HIS A 51 4.02 15.99 11.12
CA HIS A 51 3.70 17.39 11.32
C HIS A 51 4.83 18.25 10.71
N PRO A 52 4.52 19.32 9.96
CA PRO A 52 5.51 20.08 9.20
C PRO A 52 6.60 20.72 10.07
N SER A 53 6.25 21.19 11.27
CA SER A 53 7.20 21.78 12.23
C SER A 53 7.98 20.75 13.06
N CYS A 54 7.82 19.45 12.83
CA CYS A 54 8.52 18.42 13.60
C CYS A 54 9.86 18.06 12.95
N GLY A 55 10.97 18.37 13.62
CA GLY A 55 12.32 18.08 13.13
C GLY A 55 12.58 16.59 12.88
N HIS A 56 12.01 15.69 13.70
CA HIS A 56 12.12 14.24 13.49
C HIS A 56 11.35 13.76 12.25
N CYS A 57 10.21 14.40 11.91
CA CYS A 57 9.47 14.10 10.69
C CYS A 57 10.28 14.49 9.45
N GLN A 58 10.88 15.69 9.47
CA GLN A 58 11.73 16.16 8.36
C GLN A 58 12.98 15.29 8.18
N ALA A 59 13.60 14.86 9.29
CA ALA A 59 14.74 13.95 9.25
C ALA A 59 14.37 12.59 8.62
N TRP A 60 13.22 12.04 9.01
CA TRP A 60 12.69 10.81 8.40
C TRP A 60 12.41 11.01 6.91
N GLU A 61 11.73 12.09 6.53
CA GLU A 61 11.34 12.31 5.13
C GLU A 61 12.57 12.42 4.22
N LYS A 62 13.62 13.14 4.67
CA LYS A 62 14.91 13.20 3.97
C LYS A 62 15.58 11.82 3.89
N ALA A 63 15.58 11.05 4.98
CA ALA A 63 16.13 9.70 5.00
C ALA A 63 15.35 8.76 4.07
N TRP A 64 14.03 8.85 4.08
CA TRP A 64 13.16 8.11 3.17
C TRP A 64 13.49 8.47 1.72
N GLN A 65 13.48 9.74 1.35
CA GLN A 65 13.77 10.16 -0.03
C GLN A 65 15.17 9.75 -0.51
N SER A 66 16.19 9.93 0.33
CA SER A 66 17.59 9.58 -0.01
C SER A 66 17.90 8.09 0.01
N SER A 67 17.09 7.27 0.69
CA SER A 67 17.30 5.82 0.72
C SER A 67 17.06 5.19 -0.66
N GLN A 68 17.96 4.28 -1.04
CA GLN A 68 17.78 3.38 -2.20
C GLN A 68 17.23 2.03 -1.74
N SER A 69 16.46 2.02 -0.65
CA SER A 69 15.98 0.78 -0.03
C SER A 69 14.95 0.11 -0.92
N GLN A 70 15.13 -1.20 -1.13
CA GLN A 70 14.18 -2.07 -1.83
C GLN A 70 12.83 -2.11 -1.13
N LEU A 71 12.76 -1.74 0.16
CA LEU A 71 11.49 -1.69 0.90
C LEU A 71 10.48 -0.72 0.28
N LYS A 72 10.94 0.30 -0.45
CA LYS A 72 10.06 1.22 -1.19
C LYS A 72 9.27 0.53 -2.30
N ASP A 73 9.82 -0.57 -2.85
CA ASP A 73 9.14 -1.35 -3.86
C ASP A 73 8.15 -2.35 -3.24
N GLU A 74 8.24 -2.58 -1.93
CA GLU A 74 7.40 -3.53 -1.20
C GLU A 74 6.20 -2.87 -0.50
N VAL A 75 6.21 -1.55 -0.32
CA VAL A 75 5.14 -0.81 0.37
C VAL A 75 4.70 0.41 -0.40
N ASP A 76 3.41 0.72 -0.33
CA ASP A 76 2.90 2.01 -0.80
C ASP A 76 2.99 3.03 0.33
N LEU A 77 3.66 4.17 0.11
CA LEU A 77 3.76 5.22 1.13
C LEU A 77 2.56 6.16 1.04
N ARG A 78 1.89 6.40 2.18
CA ARG A 78 0.93 7.47 2.37
C ARG A 78 1.41 8.44 3.46
N PRO A 79 1.99 9.60 3.11
CA PRO A 79 2.22 10.64 4.09
C PRO A 79 0.88 11.24 4.52
N VAL A 80 0.74 11.47 5.82
CA VAL A 80 -0.44 12.09 6.44
C VAL A 80 0.05 13.26 7.27
N ASP A 81 -0.31 14.47 6.87
CA ASP A 81 0.03 15.69 7.59
C ASP A 81 -1.13 16.07 8.51
N ILE A 82 -0.89 16.02 9.83
CA ILE A 82 -1.93 16.32 10.82
C ILE A 82 -2.38 17.78 10.85
N THR A 83 -1.77 18.66 10.05
CA THR A 83 -2.22 20.04 9.86
C THR A 83 -3.23 20.20 8.72
N LYS A 84 -3.37 19.19 7.86
CA LYS A 84 -4.32 19.19 6.74
C LYS A 84 -5.63 18.52 7.14
N LEU A 85 -6.74 19.20 6.91
CA LEU A 85 -8.07 18.72 7.30
C LEU A 85 -8.43 17.35 6.68
N ASP A 86 -8.13 17.17 5.39
CA ASP A 86 -8.44 15.92 4.67
C ASP A 86 -7.66 14.73 5.25
N ASP A 87 -6.39 14.96 5.59
CA ASP A 87 -5.49 13.95 6.17
C ASP A 87 -5.93 13.57 7.59
N VAL A 88 -6.29 14.56 8.41
CA VAL A 88 -6.81 14.33 9.76
C VAL A 88 -8.15 13.61 9.73
N THR A 89 -9.06 14.00 8.83
CA THR A 89 -10.36 13.33 8.66
C THR A 89 -10.14 11.87 8.29
N TRP A 90 -9.35 11.60 7.25
CA TRP A 90 -9.03 10.25 6.79
C TRP A 90 -8.38 9.39 7.89
N LEU A 91 -7.45 9.97 8.66
CA LEU A 91 -6.75 9.29 9.74
C LEU A 91 -7.68 9.02 10.93
N SER A 92 -8.53 9.97 11.30
CA SER A 92 -9.44 9.84 12.44
C SER A 92 -10.53 8.78 12.23
N GLU A 93 -10.99 8.61 10.99
CA GLU A 93 -11.99 7.59 10.64
C GLU A 93 -11.42 6.17 10.65
N ARG A 94 -10.14 6.02 10.30
CA ARG A 94 -9.50 4.69 10.14
C ARG A 94 -8.65 4.28 11.34
N PHE A 95 -7.92 5.22 11.93
CA PHE A 95 -6.92 4.99 12.97
C PHE A 95 -6.94 6.13 14.02
N PRO A 96 -8.06 6.33 14.75
CA PRO A 96 -8.21 7.43 15.70
C PRO A 96 -7.14 7.42 16.82
N GLU A 97 -6.58 6.27 17.14
CA GLU A 97 -5.51 6.13 18.12
C GLU A 97 -4.16 6.69 17.64
N ALA A 98 -3.95 6.82 16.32
CA ALA A 98 -2.72 7.38 15.77
C ALA A 98 -2.62 8.90 15.98
N LEU A 99 -3.76 9.58 16.15
CA LEU A 99 -3.82 11.00 16.51
C LEU A 99 -3.47 11.26 17.99
N ARG A 100 -3.60 10.24 18.85
CA ARG A 100 -3.27 10.35 20.29
C ARG A 100 -1.79 10.10 20.58
N THR A 101 -1.03 9.66 19.59
CA THR A 101 0.41 9.38 19.70
C THR A 101 1.23 10.53 19.10
N GLY A 102 2.44 10.76 19.63
CA GLY A 102 3.36 11.77 19.10
C GLY A 102 3.82 11.47 17.66
N THR A 103 4.32 12.50 16.97
CA THR A 103 4.85 12.39 15.60
C THR A 103 6.39 12.35 15.56
N PRO A 104 7.00 11.69 14.55
CA PRO A 104 6.35 10.87 13.54
C PRO A 104 5.82 9.55 14.11
N ASN A 105 4.68 9.09 13.59
CA ASN A 105 4.12 7.77 13.88
C ASN A 105 3.88 7.04 12.57
N PHE A 106 4.24 5.76 12.50
CA PHE A 106 4.20 4.95 11.31
C PHE A 106 3.27 3.76 11.53
N LEU A 107 2.36 3.52 10.60
CA LEU A 107 1.47 2.36 10.60
C LEU A 107 1.73 1.56 9.33
N VAL A 108 1.87 0.25 9.47
CA VAL A 108 1.88 -0.67 8.32
C VAL A 108 0.54 -1.36 8.29
N VAL A 109 -0.23 -1.15 7.22
CA VAL A 109 -1.63 -1.58 7.16
C VAL A 109 -1.96 -2.27 5.83
N SER A 110 -3.00 -3.11 5.81
CA SER A 110 -3.48 -3.70 4.54
C SER A 110 -4.10 -2.63 3.64
N ASN A 111 -3.93 -2.79 2.34
CA ASN A 111 -4.50 -1.90 1.33
C ASN A 111 -5.95 -2.33 0.98
N GLU A 112 -6.82 -2.29 1.99
CA GLU A 112 -8.22 -2.67 1.90
C GLU A 112 -9.13 -1.58 2.48
N ASP A 113 -10.42 -1.60 2.14
CA ASP A 113 -11.41 -0.66 2.68
C ASP A 113 -11.49 -0.69 4.21
N LYS A 114 -11.25 -1.87 4.81
CA LYS A 114 -11.12 -2.08 6.26
C LYS A 114 -9.68 -2.53 6.56
N PRO A 115 -8.75 -1.58 6.76
CA PRO A 115 -7.34 -1.92 6.84
C PRO A 115 -7.01 -2.66 8.14
N LYS A 116 -6.36 -3.82 8.01
CA LYS A 116 -5.74 -4.54 9.13
C LYS A 116 -4.41 -3.87 9.45
N VAL A 117 -4.15 -3.56 10.72
CA VAL A 117 -2.85 -3.03 11.16
C VAL A 117 -1.91 -4.20 11.42
N TYR A 118 -0.79 -4.24 10.69
CA TYR A 118 0.27 -5.23 10.87
C TYR A 118 1.31 -4.78 11.90
N GLY A 119 1.63 -3.48 11.91
CA GLY A 119 2.63 -2.94 12.82
C GLY A 119 2.52 -1.44 13.03
N ARG A 120 3.11 -0.97 14.14
CA ARG A 120 3.20 0.45 14.49
C ARG A 120 4.59 0.79 15.00
N PHE A 121 5.13 1.92 14.56
CA PHE A 121 6.41 2.45 15.02
C PHE A 121 6.24 3.92 15.44
N ILE A 122 6.75 4.30 16.60
CA ILE A 122 6.65 5.67 17.10
C ILE A 122 8.04 6.29 17.16
N GLY A 123 8.15 7.50 16.64
CA GLY A 123 9.38 8.27 16.55
C GLY A 123 10.29 7.82 15.41
N PHE A 124 11.23 8.69 15.07
CA PHE A 124 12.30 8.40 14.12
C PHE A 124 13.64 8.73 14.76
N GLY A 125 14.48 7.72 14.93
CA GLY A 125 15.83 7.87 15.48
C GLY A 125 16.92 7.79 14.39
N SER A 126 16.94 6.69 13.64
CA SER A 126 17.89 6.48 12.54
C SER A 126 17.24 5.66 11.43
N TRP A 127 17.78 5.79 10.21
CA TRP A 127 17.32 5.03 9.06
C TRP A 127 17.46 3.51 9.29
N ALA A 128 18.62 3.04 9.77
CA ALA A 128 18.87 1.61 10.00
C ALA A 128 17.86 0.99 10.98
N ARG A 129 17.49 1.72 12.04
CA ARG A 129 16.48 1.24 12.99
C ARG A 129 15.10 1.16 12.34
N PHE A 130 14.71 2.20 11.60
CA PHE A 130 13.43 2.23 10.90
C PHE A 130 13.34 1.11 9.86
N GLU A 131 14.37 0.93 9.04
CA GLU A 131 14.46 -0.11 8.02
C GLU A 131 14.40 -1.52 8.63
N SER A 132 15.09 -1.76 9.75
CA SER A 132 15.00 -3.04 10.47
C SER A 132 13.59 -3.32 11.01
N GLN A 133 12.90 -2.31 11.53
CA GLN A 133 11.53 -2.47 12.02
C GLN A 133 10.53 -2.72 10.87
N LEU A 134 10.66 -1.99 9.78
CA LEU A 134 9.79 -2.13 8.61
C LEU A 134 9.99 -3.49 7.93
N SER A 135 11.24 -3.87 7.66
CA SER A 135 11.57 -5.18 7.05
C SER A 135 11.06 -6.36 7.89
N LYS A 136 11.15 -6.28 9.22
CA LYS A 136 10.59 -7.29 10.12
C LYS A 136 9.08 -7.44 9.90
N VAL A 137 8.32 -6.35 9.95
CA VAL A 137 6.87 -6.39 9.76
C VAL A 137 6.50 -6.90 8.37
N LEU A 138 7.23 -6.49 7.33
CA LEU A 138 6.97 -6.98 5.97
C LEU A 138 7.26 -8.47 5.83
N SER A 139 8.30 -8.99 6.49
CA SER A 139 8.57 -10.43 6.50
C SER A 139 7.48 -11.23 7.21
N GLU A 140 6.89 -10.69 8.28
CA GLU A 140 5.76 -11.31 9.00
C GLU A 140 4.49 -11.33 8.15
N ILE A 141 4.24 -10.27 7.36
CA ILE A 141 3.12 -10.23 6.41
C ILE A 141 3.29 -11.32 5.35
N LYS A 142 4.46 -11.37 4.69
CA LYS A 142 4.76 -12.37 3.66
C LYS A 142 4.70 -13.82 4.15
N ALA A 143 4.88 -14.06 5.45
CA ALA A 143 4.78 -15.39 6.05
C ALA A 143 3.34 -15.77 6.44
N SER A 144 2.41 -14.81 6.47
CA SER A 144 1.01 -15.02 6.83
C SER A 144 0.09 -15.20 5.63
N ASP A 145 0.57 -14.88 4.42
CA ASP A 145 -0.13 -15.02 3.14
C ASP A 145 0.28 -16.33 2.42
#